data_AF-Q10QR0-F1
#
_entry.id   AF-Q10QR0-F1
#
_cell.length_a   1.000
_cell.length_b   1.000
_cell.length_c   1.000
_cell.angle_alpha   90.00
_cell.angle_beta   90.00
_cell.angle_gamma   90.00
#
_symmetry.space_group_name_H-M   'P 1'
#
loop_
_entity.id
_entity.type
_entity.pdbx_description
1 polymer ?
#
loop_
_entity_poly.entity_id
_entity_poly.type
_entity_poly.pdbx_seq_one_letter_code
_entity_poly.pdbx_strand_id
1 'polypeptide(L)'
;MFDYFFALLHSWAPQLEINKYEHMVLEDLLKKGHAESDRKIGAGIEAFEIRNHPVFQSRCFFVRRVDGSSDDFSFRKCVDSILPLPEDMKIGNKSNGKKGGGHFKGGGGRGGGRGGGRGGGRGFRGRGRRGN
;
A
#
# COMPACT_ATOMS: atom_id res chain seq x y z
N MET A 1 13.34 -3.00 -12.48
CA MET A 1 12.27 -3.86 -13.04
C MET A 1 10.90 -3.50 -12.48
N PHE A 2 10.75 -3.35 -11.16
CA PHE A 2 9.50 -2.88 -10.55
C PHE A 2 9.02 -1.52 -11.11
N ASP A 3 9.92 -0.52 -11.17
CA ASP A 3 9.58 0.84 -11.59
C ASP A 3 9.05 0.91 -13.03
N TYR A 4 9.52 0.02 -13.90
CA TYR A 4 9.07 -0.09 -15.28
C TYR A 4 7.57 -0.43 -15.34
N PHE A 5 7.17 -1.53 -14.69
CA PHE A 5 5.76 -1.95 -14.68
C PHE A 5 4.88 -0.98 -13.90
N PHE A 6 5.42 -0.38 -12.84
CA PHE A 6 4.72 0.67 -12.10
C PHE A 6 4.45 1.88 -13.02
N ALA A 7 5.47 2.37 -13.73
CA ALA A 7 5.33 3.48 -14.66
C ALA A 7 4.37 3.12 -15.80
N LEU A 8 4.50 1.95 -16.42
CA LEU A 8 3.60 1.46 -17.47
C LEU A 8 2.13 1.49 -17.02
N LEU A 9 1.86 0.98 -15.83
CA LEU A 9 0.51 0.91 -15.27
C LEU A 9 -0.07 2.30 -14.92
N HIS A 10 0.78 3.26 -14.55
CA HIS A 10 0.34 4.57 -14.03
C HIS A 10 0.38 5.69 -15.08
N SER A 11 1.15 5.53 -16.16
CA SER A 11 1.29 6.52 -17.23
C SER A 11 0.21 6.42 -18.31
N TRP A 12 -0.48 5.28 -18.40
CA TRP A 12 -1.49 5.02 -19.44
C TRP A 12 -2.91 5.22 -18.89
N ALA A 13 -3.80 5.67 -19.77
CA ALA A 13 -5.23 5.75 -19.46
C ALA A 13 -5.82 4.34 -19.25
N PRO A 14 -6.79 4.17 -18.34
CA PRO A 14 -7.49 2.91 -18.19
C PRO A 14 -8.27 2.56 -19.47
N GLN A 15 -8.54 1.26 -19.67
CA GLN A 15 -9.21 0.68 -20.83
C GLN A 15 -8.47 0.84 -22.18
N LEU A 16 -7.17 1.12 -22.14
CA LEU A 16 -6.32 1.15 -23.31
C LEU A 16 -5.69 -0.23 -23.55
N GLU A 17 -5.75 -0.69 -24.80
CA GLU A 17 -5.02 -1.89 -25.23
C GLU A 17 -3.52 -1.59 -25.30
N ILE A 18 -2.73 -2.53 -24.78
CA ILE A 18 -1.30 -2.38 -24.66
C ILE A 18 -0.61 -2.67 -26.00
N ASN A 19 0.44 -1.90 -26.32
CA ASN A 19 1.18 -2.08 -27.56
C ASN A 19 1.88 -3.44 -27.64
N LYS A 20 2.29 -3.85 -28.85
CA LYS A 20 2.90 -5.16 -29.11
C LYS A 20 4.17 -5.45 -28.28
N TYR A 21 5.01 -4.45 -28.01
CA TYR A 21 6.24 -4.65 -27.24
C TYR A 21 5.93 -4.94 -25.78
N GLU A 22 5.09 -4.10 -25.19
CA GLU A 22 4.63 -4.26 -23.81
C GLU A 22 3.81 -5.53 -23.62
N HIS A 23 3.05 -5.96 -24.64
CA HIS A 23 2.37 -7.24 -24.66
C HIS A 23 3.37 -8.41 -24.44
N MET A 24 4.45 -8.46 -25.23
CA MET A 24 5.46 -9.52 -25.09
C MET A 24 6.12 -9.49 -23.71
N VAL A 25 6.39 -8.30 -23.17
CA VAL A 25 6.99 -8.14 -21.83
C VAL A 25 6.03 -8.59 -20.74
N LEU A 26 4.74 -8.27 -20.83
CA LEU A 26 3.73 -8.69 -19.86
C LEU A 26 3.43 -10.18 -19.94
N GLU A 27 3.44 -10.77 -21.14
CA GLU A 27 3.31 -12.20 -21.33
C GLU A 27 4.47 -12.95 -20.66
N ASP A 28 5.71 -12.49 -20.86
CA ASP A 28 6.89 -13.08 -20.23
C ASP A 28 6.86 -12.92 -18.70
N LEU A 29 6.46 -11.73 -18.21
CA LEU A 29 6.27 -11.46 -16.79
C LEU A 29 5.24 -12.41 -16.18
N LEU A 30 4.09 -12.60 -16.84
CA LEU A 30 3.02 -13.46 -16.36
C LEU A 30 3.46 -14.93 -16.32
N LYS A 31 4.09 -15.41 -17.40
CA LYS A 31 4.57 -16.80 -17.51
C LYS A 31 5.60 -17.14 -16.45
N LYS A 32 6.56 -16.25 -16.21
CA LYS A 32 7.68 -16.49 -15.28
C LYS A 32 7.35 -16.14 -13.83
N GLY A 33 6.49 -15.16 -13.61
CA GLY A 33 6.28 -14.57 -12.28
C GLY A 33 5.02 -15.06 -11.56
N HIS A 34 4.03 -15.59 -12.26
CA HIS A 34 2.79 -16.03 -11.63
C HIS A 34 2.76 -17.55 -11.44
N ALA A 35 2.55 -18.02 -10.22
CA ALA A 35 2.48 -19.46 -9.92
C ALA A 35 1.34 -20.18 -10.67
N GLU A 36 0.23 -19.47 -10.92
CA GLU A 36 -0.89 -19.98 -11.73
C GLU A 36 -0.92 -19.31 -13.12
N SER A 37 0.22 -19.21 -13.79
CA SER A 37 0.33 -18.59 -15.11
C SER A 37 -0.54 -19.32 -16.15
N ASP A 38 -0.55 -20.65 -16.15
CA ASP A 38 -1.37 -21.47 -17.08
C ASP A 38 -2.86 -21.17 -16.95
N ARG A 39 -3.35 -20.99 -15.72
CA ARG A 39 -4.76 -20.63 -15.48
C ARG A 39 -5.07 -19.21 -15.97
N LYS A 40 -4.14 -18.28 -15.78
CA LYS A 40 -4.31 -16.89 -16.23
C LYS A 40 -4.33 -16.81 -17.75
N ILE A 41 -3.45 -17.56 -18.43
CA ILE A 41 -3.40 -17.65 -19.89
C ILE A 41 -4.62 -18.39 -20.45
N GLY A 42 -5.01 -19.51 -19.82
CA GLY A 42 -6.15 -20.32 -20.25
C GLY A 42 -5.99 -20.80 -21.69
N ALA A 43 -6.98 -20.53 -22.53
CA ALA A 43 -6.98 -20.88 -23.96
C ALA A 43 -5.99 -20.08 -24.82
N GLY A 44 -5.39 -19.01 -24.27
CA GLY A 44 -4.45 -18.13 -24.97
C GLY A 44 -4.74 -16.66 -24.70
N ILE A 45 -3.70 -15.83 -24.79
CA ILE A 45 -3.80 -14.37 -24.61
C ILE A 45 -4.16 -13.74 -25.95
N GLU A 46 -5.24 -12.96 -25.97
CA GLU A 46 -5.61 -12.11 -27.09
C GLU A 46 -4.96 -10.73 -26.95
N ALA A 47 -5.11 -10.11 -25.78
CA ALA A 47 -4.55 -8.80 -25.50
C ALA A 47 -4.36 -8.56 -23.99
N PHE A 48 -3.62 -7.49 -23.67
CA PHE A 48 -3.51 -6.95 -22.32
C PHE A 48 -4.13 -5.57 -22.25
N GLU A 49 -4.77 -5.29 -21.12
CA GLU A 49 -5.41 -4.02 -20.84
C GLU A 49 -5.11 -3.56 -19.42
N ILE A 50 -5.10 -2.24 -19.21
CA ILE A 50 -5.04 -1.64 -17.88
C ILE A 50 -6.46 -1.31 -17.44
N ARG A 51 -6.92 -1.90 -16.32
CA ARG A 51 -8.23 -1.56 -15.75
C ARG A 51 -8.11 -1.34 -14.25
N ASN A 52 -9.10 -0.63 -13.69
CA ASN A 52 -9.25 -0.50 -12.25
C ASN A 52 -9.91 -1.77 -11.71
N HIS A 53 -9.29 -2.40 -10.72
CA HIS A 53 -9.88 -3.54 -10.04
C HIS A 53 -11.13 -3.09 -9.25
N PRO A 54 -12.32 -3.70 -9.46
CA PRO A 54 -13.57 -3.20 -8.91
C PRO A 54 -13.60 -3.17 -7.38
N VAL A 55 -12.95 -4.16 -6.74
CA VAL A 55 -12.87 -4.27 -5.27
C VAL A 55 -11.80 -3.37 -4.65
N PHE A 56 -10.57 -3.39 -5.18
CA PHE A 56 -9.42 -2.73 -4.55
C PHE A 56 -9.17 -1.29 -5.04
N GLN A 57 -9.94 -0.81 -6.03
CA GLN A 57 -9.82 0.53 -6.62
C GLN A 57 -8.38 0.90 -7.05
N SER A 58 -7.57 -0.12 -7.33
CA SER A 58 -6.19 0.01 -7.81
C SER A 58 -6.12 -0.41 -9.27
N ARG A 59 -5.15 0.15 -9.99
CA ARG A 59 -4.88 -0.26 -11.37
C ARG A 59 -4.20 -1.63 -11.37
N CYS A 60 -4.64 -2.52 -12.25
CA CYS A 60 -4.03 -3.82 -12.51
C CYS A 60 -3.99 -4.08 -14.02
N PHE A 61 -3.13 -5.02 -14.42
CA PHE A 61 -3.15 -5.57 -15.77
C PHE A 61 -4.22 -6.65 -15.84
N PHE A 62 -4.98 -6.65 -16.93
CA PHE A 62 -5.98 -7.66 -17.26
C PHE A 62 -5.53 -8.38 -18.52
N VAL A 63 -5.57 -9.71 -18.48
CA VAL A 63 -5.50 -10.56 -19.66
C VAL A 63 -6.89 -10.65 -20.26
N ARG A 64 -7.02 -10.32 -21.54
CA ARG A 64 -8.17 -10.71 -22.37
C ARG A 64 -7.78 -12.00 -23.09
N ARG A 65 -8.53 -13.07 -22.86
CA ARG A 65 -8.29 -14.37 -23.47
C ARG A 65 -9.01 -14.49 -24.80
N VAL A 66 -8.54 -15.40 -25.66
CA VAL A 66 -9.15 -15.69 -26.98
C VAL A 66 -10.61 -16.17 -26.90
N ASP A 67 -11.04 -16.68 -25.74
CA ASP A 67 -12.42 -17.10 -25.49
C ASP A 67 -13.34 -15.94 -25.05
N GLY A 68 -12.82 -14.71 -25.01
CA GLY A 68 -13.55 -13.51 -24.56
C GLY A 68 -13.62 -13.34 -23.05
N SER A 69 -13.12 -14.29 -22.27
CA SER A 69 -12.98 -14.12 -20.82
C SER A 69 -11.83 -13.18 -20.49
N SER A 70 -11.89 -12.53 -19.32
CA SER A 70 -10.79 -11.70 -18.84
C SER A 70 -10.46 -12.00 -17.39
N ASP A 71 -9.20 -11.82 -17.03
CA ASP A 71 -8.70 -12.12 -15.69
C ASP A 71 -7.59 -11.14 -15.32
N ASP A 72 -7.57 -10.70 -14.07
CA ASP A 72 -6.59 -9.74 -13.58
C ASP A 72 -5.33 -10.45 -13.06
N PHE A 73 -4.18 -9.79 -13.17
CA PHE A 73 -2.99 -10.21 -12.46
C PHE A 73 -2.22 -9.02 -11.90
N SER A 74 -1.54 -9.26 -10.78
CA SER A 74 -0.69 -8.27 -10.13
C SER A 74 0.74 -8.42 -10.63
N PHE A 75 1.26 -7.38 -11.29
CA PHE A 75 2.67 -7.35 -11.69
C PHE A 75 3.60 -7.44 -10.48
N ARG A 76 3.18 -6.92 -9.32
CA ARG A 76 3.98 -6.93 -8.09
C ARG A 76 4.27 -8.37 -7.63
N LYS A 77 3.22 -9.22 -7.61
CA LYS A 77 3.38 -10.66 -7.35
C LYS A 77 4.34 -11.33 -8.34
N CYS A 78 4.27 -10.94 -9.61
CA CYS A 78 5.12 -11.50 -10.66
C CYS A 78 6.59 -11.08 -10.49
N VAL A 79 6.84 -9.79 -10.27
CA VAL A 79 8.20 -9.26 -10.06
C VAL A 79 8.82 -9.82 -8.78
N ASP A 80 8.07 -9.89 -7.68
CA ASP A 80 8.54 -10.43 -6.40
C ASP A 80 8.94 -11.91 -6.52
N SER A 81 8.30 -12.66 -7.43
CA SER A 81 8.59 -14.07 -7.71
C SER A 81 9.84 -14.25 -8.59
N ILE A 82 10.02 -13.39 -9.61
CA ILE A 82 11.15 -13.48 -10.56
C ILE A 82 12.45 -12.96 -9.94
N LEU A 83 12.36 -11.93 -9.09
CA LEU A 83 13.50 -11.35 -8.38
C LEU A 83 13.30 -11.54 -6.88
N PRO A 84 13.40 -12.77 -6.36
CA PRO A 84 13.27 -13.00 -4.94
C PRO A 84 14.39 -12.24 -4.23
N LEU A 85 14.00 -11.22 -3.45
CA LEU A 85 14.91 -10.60 -2.51
C LEU A 85 15.36 -11.66 -1.48
N PRO A 86 16.60 -11.58 -0.97
CA PRO A 86 17.02 -12.37 0.19
C PRO A 86 15.97 -12.26 1.30
N GLU A 87 15.67 -13.38 1.94
CA GLU A 87 14.63 -13.54 2.98
C GLU A 87 14.58 -12.38 3.99
N ASP A 88 15.76 -11.83 4.30
CA ASP A 88 16.03 -10.79 5.28
C ASP A 88 15.39 -9.42 4.96
N MET A 89 14.98 -9.19 3.71
CA MET A 89 14.40 -7.90 3.25
C MET A 89 12.94 -7.99 2.82
N LYS A 90 12.29 -9.15 3.00
CA LYS A 90 10.86 -9.30 2.70
C LYS A 90 10.07 -8.44 3.71
N ILE A 91 9.69 -7.23 3.31
CA ILE A 91 8.77 -6.37 4.05
C ILE A 91 7.48 -7.18 4.23
N GLY A 92 7.28 -7.63 5.47
CA GLY A 92 6.24 -8.56 5.84
C GLY A 92 4.91 -8.16 5.22
N ASN A 93 4.30 -9.16 4.59
CA ASN A 93 2.93 -9.15 4.10
C ASN A 93 2.02 -8.71 5.26
N LYS A 94 1.80 -7.40 5.43
CA LYS A 94 0.77 -6.89 6.34
C LYS A 94 -0.56 -7.15 5.65
N SER A 95 -1.04 -8.38 5.84
CA SER A 95 -2.46 -8.66 5.83
C SER A 95 -3.16 -7.53 6.57
N ASN A 96 -4.12 -6.89 5.90
CA ASN A 96 -4.98 -5.89 6.48
C ASN A 96 -5.91 -6.58 7.50
N GLY A 97 -5.35 -6.96 8.63
CA GLY A 97 -6.01 -7.49 9.81
C GLY A 97 -6.18 -6.36 10.81
N LYS A 98 -7.39 -5.80 10.81
CA LYS A 98 -7.96 -4.91 11.83
C LYS A 98 -7.39 -5.21 13.24
N LYS A 99 -6.68 -4.28 13.88
CA LYS A 99 -6.44 -4.30 15.34
C LYS A 99 -6.02 -2.94 15.91
N GLY A 100 -6.87 -2.42 16.79
CA GLY A 100 -6.49 -1.71 18.02
C GLY A 100 -5.93 -0.30 17.89
N GLY A 101 -6.79 0.71 18.10
CA GLY A 101 -6.33 2.03 18.52
C GLY A 101 -5.69 1.95 19.91
N GLY A 102 -4.42 2.30 20.02
CA GLY A 102 -3.64 2.26 21.25
C GLY A 102 -2.66 3.42 21.33
N HIS A 103 -3.01 4.41 22.16
CA HIS A 103 -2.17 5.33 22.95
C HIS A 103 -0.72 5.62 22.48
N PHE A 104 -0.52 6.79 21.88
CA PHE A 104 0.81 7.41 21.80
C PHE A 104 1.08 8.27 23.03
N LYS A 105 1.93 7.76 23.92
CA LYS A 105 2.58 8.53 24.98
C LYS A 105 3.79 9.25 24.36
N GLY A 106 3.61 10.51 23.99
CA GLY A 106 4.68 11.36 23.46
C GLY A 106 5.65 11.77 24.56
N GLY A 107 6.83 11.14 24.57
CA GLY A 107 8.00 11.59 25.32
C GLY A 107 8.92 12.38 24.40
N GLY A 108 9.16 13.65 24.72
CA GLY A 108 10.10 14.51 24.02
C GLY A 108 10.60 15.60 24.96
N GLY A 109 11.62 15.27 25.76
CA GLY A 109 12.35 16.25 26.55
C GLY A 109 13.42 16.94 25.71
N ARG A 110 13.56 18.26 25.86
CA ARG A 110 14.78 19.04 25.54
C ARG A 110 14.71 20.43 26.17
N GLY A 111 15.61 20.68 27.14
CA GLY A 111 16.15 22.00 27.55
C GLY A 111 15.18 22.97 28.24
N GLY A 112 15.54 23.76 29.25
CA GLY A 112 16.81 24.01 29.91
C GLY A 112 16.69 25.32 30.71
N GLY A 113 16.96 25.28 32.01
CA GLY A 113 17.66 26.32 32.77
C GLY A 113 16.95 27.63 33.21
N ARG A 114 17.15 27.92 34.51
CA ARG A 114 17.11 29.22 35.23
C ARG A 114 15.70 29.74 35.57
N GLY A 115 15.31 30.10 36.79
CA GLY A 115 16.01 30.39 38.04
C GLY A 115 15.17 31.44 38.80
N GLY A 116 15.10 31.33 40.14
CA GLY A 116 14.49 32.31 41.07
C GLY A 116 12.99 32.09 41.31
N GLY A 117 12.42 32.09 42.52
CA GLY A 117 12.92 32.50 43.82
C GLY A 117 11.79 33.24 44.57
N ARG A 118 11.53 32.81 45.81
CA ARG A 118 10.88 33.55 46.94
C ARG A 118 9.35 33.71 47.00
N GLY A 119 8.80 33.12 48.09
CA GLY A 119 7.82 33.73 49.00
C GLY A 119 6.35 33.68 48.55
N GLY A 120 5.35 33.38 49.37
CA GLY A 120 5.26 33.15 50.81
C GLY A 120 3.77 33.08 51.26
N GLY A 121 3.53 32.55 52.47
CA GLY A 121 2.30 32.66 53.29
C GLY A 121 1.12 31.75 52.90
N ARG A 122 0.65 30.77 53.69
CA ARG A 122 0.06 30.76 55.06
C ARG A 122 -1.25 31.55 55.21
N GLY A 123 -2.34 30.80 55.46
CA GLY A 123 -3.58 31.27 56.12
C GLY A 123 -4.62 31.83 55.14
N PHE A 124 -5.94 31.75 55.34
CA PHE A 124 -6.75 31.41 56.50
C PHE A 124 -8.15 30.95 56.04
N ARG A 125 -8.83 30.20 56.93
CA ARG A 125 -10.27 29.94 56.94
C ARG A 125 -11.07 31.25 56.92
N GLY A 126 -12.17 31.30 56.18
CA GLY A 126 -13.15 32.39 56.26
C GLY A 126 -14.56 31.91 55.93
N ARG A 127 -15.38 31.73 56.97
CA ARG A 127 -16.78 31.32 56.97
C ARG A 127 -17.62 32.55 57.38
N GLY A 128 -18.66 32.88 56.63
CA GLY A 128 -19.70 33.88 56.97
C GLY A 128 -20.49 34.20 55.70
N ARG A 129 -21.79 33.93 55.51
CA ARG A 129 -23.03 33.98 56.31
C ARG A 129 -23.54 35.41 56.58
N ARG A 130 -24.67 35.73 55.91
CA ARG A 130 -25.64 36.85 56.08
C ARG A 130 -25.05 38.26 55.88
N GLY A 131 -25.69 39.20 55.18
CA GLY A 131 -27.07 39.36 54.74
C GLY A 131 -27.41 40.84 54.96
N ASN A 132 -28.07 41.47 53.99
CA ASN A 132 -28.99 42.59 54.19
C ASN A 132 -29.98 42.58 53.03
#